data_AF-A0A0J8QYT4-F1
#
_entry.id   AF-A0A0J8QYT4-F1
#
_cell.length_a   1.000
_cell.length_b   1.000
_cell.length_c   1.000
_cell.angle_alpha   90.00
_cell.angle_beta   90.00
_cell.angle_gamma   90.00
#
_symmetry.space_group_name_H-M   'P 1'
#
loop_
_entity.id
_entity.type
_entity.pdbx_description
1 polymer ?
#
loop_
_entity_poly.entity_id
_entity_poly.type
_entity_poly.pdbx_seq_one_letter_code
_entity_poly.pdbx_strand_id
1 'polypeptide(L)'
;MTNHQPLAQVEWRTSQGVVGLIVHKTLLPGQEVPNNYGPRNNERLMLNYGFCIPGNICDYRELSLKPPAGSPILVAKKEQYKRFATPGSIPNEDKYYVYNIFYPLPSQCRTLETSVFSLGLLDAVAVMSANRRELADLQIEENRIYIPFEKYGGSRCLLYGLGQLIKILMQTVLIIKTSACFKKEPKNSKQRNATFYREGQMYISECAIAIAEWTLQRAKSVEILCSDYSSWFDIVMKALPERRFNQRVLNKIQSLITDHPSSLKHGGELFYGDAVSQTLTRTAKEPFRACVRGILEAMGDPKGDIPTPFETKLVYTIFICFCAAAYRNIDQNENPSDDENRGILPARLRQWVAFLIEHYPEPPQDVRWVLEDDDAEKSLDSIEKIFKKTRRLKYGLFPLEYLINSWKVVDRMYWLSGNWMRWAWLITRDETVDLARSPLSFLMDVESVPRTLDQAPVDSYLYIPHDPRSVEAK
;
A
#
# COMPACT_ATOMS: atom_id res chain seq x y z
N MET A 1 -39.01 10.51 27.53
CA MET A 1 -38.30 9.82 26.41
C MET A 1 -36.81 10.00 26.62
N THR A 2 -35.99 9.00 26.29
CA THR A 2 -34.54 8.98 26.58
C THR A 2 -33.72 9.24 25.32
N ASN A 3 -32.70 10.09 25.43
CA ASN A 3 -31.84 10.44 24.30
C ASN A 3 -30.70 9.43 24.11
N HIS A 4 -30.19 9.37 22.87
CA HIS A 4 -29.09 8.48 22.54
C HIS A 4 -27.75 8.96 23.11
N GLN A 5 -27.06 8.08 23.82
CA GLN A 5 -25.66 8.22 24.19
C GLN A 5 -24.90 6.93 23.78
N PRO A 6 -23.89 7.02 22.90
CA PRO A 6 -23.08 5.87 22.50
C PRO A 6 -22.43 5.19 23.70
N LEU A 7 -22.43 3.86 23.70
CA LEU A 7 -21.86 3.01 24.75
C LEU A 7 -22.46 3.20 26.16
N ALA A 8 -23.64 3.85 26.27
CA ALA A 8 -24.35 3.88 27.53
C ALA A 8 -24.70 2.44 27.96
N GLN A 9 -24.38 2.13 29.22
CA GLN A 9 -24.65 0.83 29.84
C GLN A 9 -26.11 0.77 30.25
N VAL A 10 -26.97 0.43 29.29
CA VAL A 10 -28.41 0.30 29.49
C VAL A 10 -28.92 -1.00 28.88
N GLU A 11 -29.94 -1.58 29.51
CA GLU A 11 -30.58 -2.83 29.10
C GLU A 11 -32.08 -2.60 28.92
N TRP A 12 -32.62 -2.95 27.76
CA TRP A 12 -34.05 -3.00 27.53
C TRP A 12 -34.59 -4.36 27.97
N ARG A 13 -35.48 -4.38 28.97
CA ARG A 13 -36.18 -5.59 29.40
C ARG A 13 -37.63 -5.56 28.96
N THR A 14 -38.04 -6.68 28.38
CA THR A 14 -39.44 -6.92 28.02
C THR A 14 -39.98 -8.08 28.84
N SER A 15 -41.07 -7.87 29.56
CA SER A 15 -41.88 -8.92 30.18
C SER A 15 -43.33 -8.81 29.69
N GLN A 16 -44.20 -9.75 30.06
CA GLN A 16 -45.61 -9.71 29.63
C GLN A 16 -46.25 -8.37 30.01
N GLY A 17 -46.53 -7.56 28.99
CA GLY A 17 -47.19 -6.25 29.13
C GLY A 17 -46.30 -5.09 29.59
N VAL A 18 -45.00 -5.29 29.82
CA VAL A 18 -44.11 -4.23 30.33
C VAL A 18 -42.81 -4.15 29.53
N VAL A 19 -42.45 -2.94 29.15
CA VAL A 19 -41.13 -2.60 28.59
C VAL A 19 -40.44 -1.65 29.55
N GLY A 20 -39.26 -2.05 30.04
CA GLY A 20 -38.45 -1.27 30.96
C GLY A 20 -37.05 -1.00 30.40
N LEU A 21 -36.47 0.14 30.79
CA LEU A 21 -35.08 0.47 30.55
C LEU A 21 -34.34 0.45 31.88
N ILE A 22 -33.32 -0.40 31.99
CA ILE A 22 -32.44 -0.47 33.15
C ILE A 22 -31.18 0.30 32.82
N VAL A 23 -30.80 1.22 33.70
CA VAL A 23 -29.52 1.94 33.61
C VAL A 23 -28.57 1.34 34.64
N HIS A 24 -27.44 0.81 34.19
CA HIS A 24 -26.48 0.15 35.07
C HIS A 24 -25.55 1.12 35.81
N LYS A 25 -25.54 2.40 35.40
CA LYS A 25 -24.76 3.46 36.03
C LYS A 25 -25.62 4.23 37.05
N THR A 26 -25.05 4.54 38.20
CA THR A 26 -25.66 5.47 39.17
C THR A 26 -25.83 6.85 38.55
N LEU A 27 -27.06 7.38 38.60
CA LEU A 27 -27.41 8.74 38.18
C LEU A 27 -27.74 9.60 39.41
N LEU A 28 -27.27 10.84 39.42
CA LEU A 28 -27.63 11.83 40.45
C LEU A 28 -28.91 12.58 40.04
N PRO A 29 -29.68 13.12 41.00
CA PRO A 29 -30.81 13.99 40.69
C PRO A 29 -30.42 15.14 39.75
N GLY A 30 -31.22 15.34 38.70
CA GLY A 30 -30.96 16.35 37.65
C GLY A 30 -30.10 15.86 36.48
N GLN A 31 -29.54 14.64 36.53
CA GLN A 31 -28.86 14.04 35.39
C GLN A 31 -29.84 13.41 34.40
N GLU A 32 -29.50 13.50 33.12
CA GLU A 32 -30.26 12.85 32.07
C GLU A 32 -30.15 11.32 32.13
N VAL A 33 -31.26 10.63 31.86
CA VAL A 33 -31.31 9.17 31.71
C VAL A 33 -30.94 8.81 30.27
N PRO A 34 -29.75 8.21 30.02
CA PRO A 34 -29.30 7.93 28.67
C PRO A 34 -29.98 6.68 28.10
N ASN A 35 -29.92 6.53 26.79
CA ASN A 35 -30.28 5.29 26.09
C ASN A 35 -29.24 4.98 25.00
N ASN A 36 -29.07 3.71 24.65
CA ASN A 36 -28.14 3.26 23.63
C ASN A 36 -28.91 2.60 22.48
N TYR A 37 -28.98 3.27 21.32
CA TYR A 37 -29.67 2.77 20.12
C TYR A 37 -28.79 1.78 19.31
N GLY A 38 -27.66 1.37 19.88
CA GLY A 38 -26.63 0.55 19.26
C GLY A 38 -25.46 1.38 18.68
N PRO A 39 -24.43 0.71 18.13
CA PRO A 39 -23.26 1.35 17.52
C PRO A 39 -23.62 1.94 16.14
N ARG A 40 -24.29 3.10 16.14
CA ARG A 40 -24.75 3.79 14.93
C ARG A 40 -23.76 4.88 14.53
N ASN A 41 -23.38 4.88 13.24
CA ASN A 41 -22.60 5.97 12.65
C ASN A 41 -23.47 7.23 12.43
N ASN A 42 -22.82 8.37 12.21
CA ASN A 42 -23.53 9.64 12.05
C ASN A 42 -24.41 9.66 10.79
N GLU A 43 -24.08 8.90 9.75
CA GLU A 43 -24.93 8.74 8.57
C GLU A 43 -26.29 8.15 8.93
N ARG A 44 -26.30 7.01 9.63
CA ARG A 44 -27.55 6.35 10.05
C ARG A 44 -28.31 7.18 11.08
N LEU A 45 -27.62 7.85 11.99
CA LEU A 45 -28.26 8.76 12.96
C LEU A 45 -28.94 9.93 12.23
N MET A 46 -28.28 10.51 11.23
CA MET A 46 -28.83 11.62 10.46
C MET A 46 -30.04 11.20 9.63
N LEU A 47 -29.92 10.11 8.87
CA LEU A 47 -30.96 9.66 7.95
C LEU A 47 -32.21 9.11 8.66
N ASN A 48 -32.02 8.36 9.75
CA ASN A 48 -33.13 7.67 10.41
C ASN A 48 -33.67 8.40 11.64
N TYR A 49 -32.85 9.23 12.30
CA TYR A 49 -33.20 9.89 13.56
C TYR A 49 -33.10 11.42 13.50
N GLY A 50 -32.57 11.99 12.42
CA GLY A 50 -32.55 13.44 12.20
C GLY A 50 -31.47 14.21 12.97
N PHE A 51 -30.48 13.53 13.58
CA PHE A 51 -29.40 14.18 14.31
C PHE A 51 -28.02 13.54 14.05
N CYS A 52 -26.96 14.28 14.35
CA CYS A 52 -25.59 13.76 14.42
C CYS A 52 -25.02 13.98 15.81
N ILE A 53 -24.10 13.11 16.22
CA ILE A 53 -23.34 13.28 17.46
C ILE A 53 -21.97 13.85 17.10
N PRO A 54 -21.62 15.05 17.62
CA PRO A 54 -20.28 15.61 17.40
C PRO A 54 -19.23 14.70 18.03
N GLY A 55 -18.21 14.33 17.27
CA GLY A 55 -17.15 13.43 17.76
C GLY A 55 -17.65 12.02 18.11
N ASN A 56 -18.67 11.50 17.40
CA ASN A 56 -19.20 10.16 17.63
C ASN A 56 -18.08 9.11 17.54
N ILE A 57 -17.80 8.44 18.66
CA ILE A 57 -16.77 7.38 18.72
C ILE A 57 -17.21 6.12 17.97
N CYS A 58 -18.52 5.89 17.81
CA CYS A 58 -19.08 4.79 17.03
C CYS A 58 -19.29 5.18 15.55
N ASP A 59 -18.63 6.24 15.09
CA ASP A 59 -18.70 6.64 13.69
C ASP A 59 -17.81 5.73 12.82
N TYR A 60 -18.31 5.45 11.63
CA TYR A 60 -17.58 4.74 10.59
C TYR A 60 -18.13 5.20 9.24
N ARG A 61 -17.30 5.03 8.23
CA ARG A 61 -17.64 5.31 6.85
C ARG A 61 -17.84 4.01 6.11
N GLU A 62 -18.94 3.90 5.39
CA GLU A 62 -19.15 2.82 4.43
C GLU A 62 -18.47 3.20 3.10
N LEU A 63 -17.68 2.28 2.54
CA LEU A 63 -17.07 2.40 1.23
C LEU A 63 -17.73 1.42 0.28
N SER A 64 -18.08 1.91 -0.91
CA SER A 64 -18.51 1.07 -2.02
C SER A 64 -17.34 0.92 -2.98
N LEU A 65 -16.70 -0.26 -2.98
CA LEU A 65 -15.77 -0.61 -4.03
C LEU A 65 -16.60 -0.91 -5.29
N LYS A 66 -16.33 -0.20 -6.38
CA LYS A 66 -16.95 -0.43 -7.69
C LYS A 66 -15.93 -1.11 -8.61
N PRO A 67 -15.61 -2.39 -8.39
CA PRO A 67 -14.62 -3.07 -9.21
C PRO A 67 -15.14 -3.20 -10.65
N PRO A 68 -14.27 -3.03 -11.68
CA PRO A 68 -14.66 -3.19 -13.07
C PRO A 68 -15.24 -4.58 -13.35
N ALA A 69 -16.12 -4.67 -14.36
CA ALA A 69 -16.64 -5.96 -14.82
C ALA A 69 -15.50 -6.90 -15.24
N GLY A 70 -15.57 -8.16 -14.80
CA GLY A 70 -14.52 -9.15 -15.08
C GLY A 70 -13.28 -9.06 -14.18
N SER A 71 -13.23 -8.11 -13.24
CA SER A 71 -12.15 -8.04 -12.26
C SER A 71 -12.05 -9.32 -11.41
N PRO A 72 -10.85 -9.67 -10.92
CA PRO A 72 -10.63 -10.89 -10.14
C PRO A 72 -11.58 -11.03 -8.94
N ILE A 73 -11.82 -9.94 -8.20
CA ILE A 73 -12.72 -9.95 -7.04
C ILE A 73 -14.17 -10.28 -7.42
N LEU A 74 -14.67 -9.81 -8.57
CA LEU A 74 -16.02 -10.14 -9.03
C LEU A 74 -16.13 -11.58 -9.51
N VAL A 75 -15.09 -12.09 -10.17
CA VAL A 75 -15.02 -13.50 -10.58
C VAL A 75 -15.02 -14.40 -9.35
N ALA A 76 -14.16 -14.09 -8.38
CA ALA A 76 -14.05 -14.84 -7.13
C ALA A 76 -15.35 -14.83 -6.32
N LYS A 77 -16.07 -13.71 -6.28
CA LYS A 77 -17.39 -13.63 -5.61
C LYS A 77 -18.46 -14.49 -6.29
N LYS A 78 -18.50 -14.47 -7.62
CA LYS A 78 -19.43 -15.35 -8.36
C LYS A 78 -19.14 -16.82 -8.07
N GLU A 79 -17.87 -17.17 -7.95
CA GLU A 79 -17.44 -18.51 -7.59
C GLU A 79 -17.77 -18.86 -6.13
N GLN A 80 -17.48 -17.97 -5.17
CA GLN A 80 -17.84 -18.13 -3.76
C GLN A 80 -19.35 -18.37 -3.62
N TYR A 81 -20.18 -17.55 -4.28
CA TYR A 81 -21.63 -17.73 -4.25
C TYR A 81 -22.04 -19.09 -4.83
N LYS A 82 -21.47 -19.51 -5.96
CA LYS A 82 -21.76 -20.85 -6.52
C LYS A 82 -21.38 -21.99 -5.57
N ARG A 83 -20.29 -21.84 -4.81
CA ARG A 83 -19.76 -22.87 -3.92
C ARG A 83 -20.52 -22.96 -2.58
N PHE A 84 -20.91 -21.81 -2.03
CA PHE A 84 -21.36 -21.71 -0.64
C PHE A 84 -22.77 -21.13 -0.45
N ALA A 85 -23.42 -20.60 -1.49
CA ALA A 85 -24.75 -20.02 -1.32
C ALA A 85 -25.81 -21.09 -1.05
N THR A 86 -26.59 -20.89 0.00
CA THR A 86 -27.81 -21.66 0.27
C THR A 86 -28.89 -21.28 -0.76
N PRO A 87 -29.70 -22.23 -1.27
CA PRO A 87 -30.82 -21.92 -2.16
C PRO A 87 -31.74 -20.86 -1.55
N GLY A 88 -31.95 -19.76 -2.27
CA GLY A 88 -32.78 -18.62 -1.83
C GLY A 88 -32.06 -17.54 -1.03
N SER A 89 -30.75 -17.68 -0.77
CA SER A 89 -29.95 -16.60 -0.18
C SER A 89 -29.73 -15.46 -1.18
N ILE A 90 -30.07 -14.24 -0.77
CA ILE A 90 -29.72 -13.03 -1.51
C ILE A 90 -28.21 -12.81 -1.33
N PRO A 91 -27.45 -12.56 -2.40
CA PRO A 91 -26.03 -12.21 -2.28
C PRO A 91 -25.90 -11.04 -1.30
N ASN A 92 -25.11 -11.21 -0.24
CA ASN A 92 -24.87 -10.13 0.70
C ASN A 92 -24.25 -8.95 -0.06
N GLU A 93 -24.77 -7.74 0.13
CA GLU A 93 -24.08 -6.54 -0.32
C GLU A 93 -22.74 -6.47 0.41
N ASP A 94 -21.65 -6.38 -0.34
CA ASP A 94 -20.33 -6.21 0.23
C ASP A 94 -20.24 -4.82 0.86
N LYS A 95 -20.27 -4.78 2.19
CA LYS A 95 -20.11 -3.54 2.95
C LYS A 95 -18.72 -3.48 3.50
N TYR A 96 -17.99 -2.46 3.05
CA TYR A 96 -16.65 -2.18 3.48
C TYR A 96 -16.65 -0.97 4.39
N TYR A 97 -15.85 -1.00 5.44
CA TYR A 97 -15.87 0.06 6.45
C TYR A 97 -14.49 0.64 6.70
N VAL A 98 -14.47 1.95 6.93
CA VAL A 98 -13.36 2.67 7.55
C VAL A 98 -13.84 3.18 8.90
N TYR A 99 -13.20 2.71 9.96
CA TYR A 99 -13.60 2.99 11.33
C TYR A 99 -12.94 4.26 11.85
N ASN A 100 -13.64 4.97 12.73
CA ASN A 100 -13.01 5.95 13.60
C ASN A 100 -11.92 5.25 14.45
N ILE A 101 -10.79 5.89 14.71
CA ILE A 101 -9.71 5.35 15.56
C ILE A 101 -10.15 5.08 17.02
N PHE A 102 -11.27 5.67 17.44
CA PHE A 102 -11.92 5.42 18.74
C PHE A 102 -13.04 4.39 18.66
N TYR A 103 -13.28 3.78 17.50
CA TYR A 103 -14.36 2.82 17.32
C TYR A 103 -14.13 1.61 18.25
N PRO A 104 -15.17 1.18 18.98
CA PRO A 104 -15.08 0.09 19.96
C PRO A 104 -15.09 -1.25 19.23
N LEU A 105 -13.99 -1.55 18.51
CA LEU A 105 -13.83 -2.81 17.80
C LEU A 105 -13.71 -3.97 18.80
N PRO A 106 -14.24 -5.16 18.46
CA PRO A 106 -13.99 -6.36 19.23
C PRO A 106 -12.48 -6.65 19.32
N SER A 107 -12.05 -7.35 20.37
CA SER A 107 -10.66 -7.79 20.60
C SER A 107 -10.06 -8.65 19.47
N GLN A 108 -10.87 -9.01 18.47
CA GLN A 108 -10.51 -9.81 17.30
C GLN A 108 -9.88 -8.97 16.17
N CYS A 109 -9.90 -7.63 16.25
CA CYS A 109 -9.07 -6.79 15.38
C CYS A 109 -7.60 -6.96 15.77
N ARG A 110 -6.95 -7.94 15.15
CA ARG A 110 -5.61 -8.41 15.53
C ARG A 110 -4.50 -7.51 15.02
N THR A 111 -4.74 -6.73 13.95
CA THR A 111 -3.70 -5.93 13.33
C THR A 111 -4.03 -4.44 13.31
N LEU A 112 -2.99 -3.61 13.24
CA LEU A 112 -3.08 -2.16 13.15
C LEU A 112 -4.01 -1.73 12.00
N GLU A 113 -3.87 -2.31 10.82
CA GLU A 113 -4.68 -1.95 9.65
C GLU A 113 -6.15 -2.35 9.87
N THR A 114 -6.40 -3.50 10.51
CA THR A 114 -7.78 -3.92 10.86
C THR A 114 -8.42 -3.10 11.98
N SER A 115 -7.65 -2.24 12.66
CA SER A 115 -8.18 -1.29 13.65
C SER A 115 -8.87 -0.07 13.01
N VAL A 116 -8.61 0.18 11.73
CA VAL A 116 -9.18 1.31 10.97
C VAL A 116 -9.87 0.89 9.67
N PHE A 117 -9.51 -0.26 9.11
CA PHE A 117 -10.14 -0.81 7.90
C PHE A 117 -10.81 -2.14 8.25
N SER A 118 -12.05 -2.35 7.79
CA SER A 118 -12.67 -3.68 7.89
C SER A 118 -11.83 -4.73 7.16
N LEU A 119 -11.73 -5.95 7.69
CA LEU A 119 -10.97 -7.03 7.07
C LEU A 119 -11.35 -7.26 5.60
N GLY A 120 -12.65 -7.31 5.29
CA GLY A 120 -13.13 -7.47 3.92
C GLY A 120 -12.71 -6.33 2.97
N LEU A 121 -12.49 -5.11 3.49
CA LEU A 121 -11.99 -3.99 2.69
C LEU A 121 -10.53 -4.24 2.30
N LEU A 122 -9.69 -4.62 3.26
CA LEU A 122 -8.27 -4.91 3.02
C LEU A 122 -8.11 -6.07 2.04
N ASP A 123 -8.87 -7.15 2.26
CA ASP A 123 -8.88 -8.30 1.37
C ASP A 123 -9.30 -7.91 -0.06
N ALA A 124 -10.40 -7.16 -0.20
CA ALA A 124 -10.90 -6.76 -1.50
C ALA A 124 -9.93 -5.85 -2.26
N VAL A 125 -9.32 -4.85 -1.59
CA VAL A 125 -8.33 -3.99 -2.27
C VAL A 125 -7.05 -4.74 -2.60
N ALA A 126 -6.61 -5.68 -1.76
CA ALA A 126 -5.45 -6.51 -2.06
C ALA A 126 -5.69 -7.36 -3.30
N VAL A 127 -6.85 -8.02 -3.41
CA VAL A 127 -7.25 -8.79 -4.61
C VAL A 127 -7.35 -7.90 -5.84
N MET A 128 -7.89 -6.68 -5.70
CA MET A 128 -7.96 -5.72 -6.82
C MET A 128 -6.60 -5.18 -7.24
N SER A 129 -5.63 -5.14 -6.34
CA SER A 129 -4.26 -4.66 -6.58
C SER A 129 -3.26 -5.79 -6.88
N ALA A 130 -3.72 -7.04 -6.91
CA ALA A 130 -2.88 -8.20 -7.13
C ALA A 130 -2.43 -8.33 -8.59
N ASN A 131 -1.19 -8.78 -8.78
CA ASN A 131 -0.68 -9.15 -10.10
C ASN A 131 -0.97 -10.64 -10.40
N ARG A 132 -0.56 -11.12 -11.57
CA ARG A 132 -0.89 -12.48 -12.02
C ARG A 132 -0.38 -13.57 -11.08
N ARG A 133 0.85 -13.45 -10.55
CA ARG A 133 1.40 -14.46 -9.62
C ARG A 133 0.66 -14.46 -8.28
N GLU A 134 0.29 -13.31 -7.74
CA GLU A 134 -0.48 -13.23 -6.48
C GLU A 134 -1.90 -13.77 -6.64
N LEU A 135 -2.51 -13.55 -7.79
CA LEU A 135 -3.84 -14.09 -8.09
C LEU A 135 -3.84 -15.61 -8.18
N ALA A 136 -2.70 -16.25 -8.47
CA ALA A 136 -2.58 -17.71 -8.40
C ALA A 136 -2.73 -18.25 -6.96
N ASP A 137 -2.45 -17.42 -5.96
CA ASP A 137 -2.59 -17.75 -4.54
C ASP A 137 -3.96 -17.40 -3.93
N LEU A 138 -4.87 -16.85 -4.73
CA LEU A 138 -6.20 -16.42 -4.30
C LEU A 138 -6.97 -17.57 -3.61
N GLN A 139 -7.44 -17.30 -2.39
CA GLN A 139 -8.27 -18.21 -1.61
C GLN A 139 -9.72 -17.74 -1.62
N ILE A 140 -10.64 -18.70 -1.79
CA ILE A 140 -12.09 -18.49 -1.76
C ILE A 140 -12.68 -19.41 -0.70
N GLU A 141 -12.96 -18.85 0.46
CA GLU A 141 -13.59 -19.51 1.61
C GLU A 141 -15.05 -19.06 1.73
N GLU A 142 -15.84 -19.68 2.63
CA GLU A 142 -17.26 -19.36 2.80
C GLU A 142 -17.50 -17.90 3.20
N ASN A 143 -16.65 -17.35 4.07
CA ASN A 143 -16.81 -16.01 4.65
C ASN A 143 -15.72 -15.02 4.21
N ARG A 144 -14.79 -15.42 3.34
CA ARG A 144 -13.61 -14.61 3.00
C ARG A 144 -13.07 -14.92 1.61
N ILE A 145 -12.64 -13.89 0.89
CA ILE A 145 -11.89 -13.99 -0.37
C ILE A 145 -10.63 -13.16 -0.19
N TYR A 146 -9.45 -13.79 -0.19
CA TYR A 146 -8.20 -13.11 0.16
C TYR A 146 -6.99 -13.74 -0.50
N ILE A 147 -5.87 -13.01 -0.49
CA ILE A 147 -4.56 -13.51 -0.89
C ILE A 147 -3.72 -13.61 0.40
N PRO A 148 -3.11 -14.76 0.72
CA PRO A 148 -2.30 -14.90 1.93
C PRO A 148 -1.04 -14.02 1.87
N PHE A 149 -0.99 -12.97 2.69
CA PHE A 149 0.15 -12.04 2.72
C PHE A 149 1.38 -12.62 3.42
N GLU A 150 1.21 -13.73 4.14
CA GLU A 150 2.27 -14.40 4.88
C GLU A 150 3.19 -15.26 3.99
N LYS A 151 2.79 -15.50 2.73
CA LYS A 151 3.64 -16.16 1.74
C LYS A 151 4.75 -15.21 1.28
N TYR A 152 5.91 -15.76 0.93
CA TYR A 152 7.01 -14.98 0.38
C TYR A 152 6.55 -14.26 -0.90
N GLY A 153 6.78 -12.95 -0.97
CA GLY A 153 6.32 -12.13 -2.10
C GLY A 153 4.85 -11.71 -2.05
N GLY A 154 4.09 -12.10 -1.02
CA GLY A 154 2.65 -11.84 -0.92
C GLY A 154 2.26 -10.47 -0.37
N SER A 155 3.13 -9.80 0.39
CA SER A 155 2.82 -8.50 1.03
C SER A 155 2.67 -7.34 0.04
N ARG A 156 3.17 -7.46 -1.20
CA ARG A 156 3.08 -6.40 -2.22
C ARG A 156 1.64 -5.99 -2.52
N CYS A 157 0.72 -6.94 -2.67
CA CYS A 157 -0.69 -6.62 -2.95
C CYS A 157 -1.37 -5.86 -1.80
N LEU A 158 -1.01 -6.15 -0.54
CA LEU A 158 -1.45 -5.36 0.62
C LEU A 158 -0.90 -3.93 0.55
N LEU A 159 0.40 -3.77 0.32
CA LEU A 159 1.05 -2.45 0.23
C LEU A 159 0.43 -1.61 -0.90
N TYR A 160 0.20 -2.22 -2.07
CA TYR A 160 -0.42 -1.52 -3.18
C TYR A 160 -1.89 -1.20 -2.91
N GLY A 161 -2.63 -2.14 -2.29
CA GLY A 161 -4.01 -1.93 -1.85
C GLY A 161 -4.15 -0.78 -0.85
N LEU A 162 -3.25 -0.66 0.12
CA LEU A 162 -3.18 0.48 1.05
C LEU A 162 -2.93 1.80 0.28
N GLY A 163 -2.05 1.79 -0.71
CA GLY A 163 -1.84 2.94 -1.61
C GLY A 163 -3.11 3.36 -2.36
N GLN A 164 -3.89 2.40 -2.86
CA GLN A 164 -5.18 2.69 -3.51
C GLN A 164 -6.22 3.22 -2.51
N LEU A 165 -6.27 2.68 -1.29
CA LEU A 165 -7.13 3.19 -0.22
C LEU A 165 -6.80 4.64 0.11
N ILE A 166 -5.52 4.99 0.23
CA ILE A 166 -5.11 6.39 0.45
C ILE A 166 -5.64 7.29 -0.66
N LYS A 167 -5.52 6.90 -1.94
CA LYS A 167 -6.06 7.69 -3.07
C LYS A 167 -7.58 7.90 -2.97
N ILE A 168 -8.35 6.85 -2.63
CA ILE A 168 -9.81 6.92 -2.44
C ILE A 168 -10.17 7.88 -1.29
N LEU A 169 -9.44 7.78 -0.17
CA LEU A 169 -9.66 8.63 0.99
C LEU A 169 -9.29 10.09 0.69
N MET A 170 -8.16 10.33 0.02
CA MET A 170 -7.76 11.66 -0.46
C MET A 170 -8.82 12.28 -1.35
N GLN A 171 -9.31 11.55 -2.35
CA GLN A 171 -10.37 12.03 -3.24
C GLN A 171 -11.61 12.48 -2.47
N THR A 172 -11.98 11.73 -1.43
CA THR A 172 -13.11 12.08 -0.58
C THR A 172 -12.87 13.38 0.17
N VAL A 173 -11.72 13.50 0.82
CA VAL A 173 -11.35 14.72 1.56
C VAL A 173 -11.33 15.92 0.62
N LEU A 174 -10.77 15.77 -0.59
CA LEU A 174 -10.78 16.81 -1.62
C LEU A 174 -12.19 17.25 -1.98
N ILE A 175 -13.09 16.30 -2.31
CA ILE A 175 -14.49 16.61 -2.65
C ILE A 175 -15.18 17.39 -1.53
N ILE A 176 -14.97 17.00 -0.28
CA ILE A 176 -15.53 17.69 0.89
C ILE A 176 -14.96 19.12 0.99
N LYS A 177 -13.63 19.28 0.90
CA LYS A 177 -12.95 20.59 1.05
C LYS A 177 -13.28 21.55 -0.09
N THR A 178 -13.43 21.07 -1.32
CA THR A 178 -13.75 21.89 -2.49
C THR A 178 -15.23 22.26 -2.58
N SER A 179 -16.08 21.64 -1.76
CA SER A 179 -17.52 21.93 -1.76
C SER A 179 -17.80 23.36 -1.30
N ALA A 180 -18.68 24.06 -2.02
CA ALA A 180 -19.06 25.45 -1.75
C ALA A 180 -19.70 25.66 -0.35
N CYS A 181 -20.18 24.59 0.30
CA CYS A 181 -20.77 24.67 1.63
C CYS A 181 -19.76 24.40 2.77
N PHE A 182 -18.52 24.02 2.45
CA PHE A 182 -17.53 23.64 3.46
C PHE A 182 -17.17 24.80 4.40
N LYS A 183 -16.89 25.99 3.84
CA LYS A 183 -16.56 27.21 4.60
C LYS A 183 -17.78 27.98 5.13
N LYS A 184 -19.00 27.47 4.94
CA LYS A 184 -20.23 28.16 5.37
C LYS A 184 -20.57 27.77 6.81
N GLU A 185 -20.76 28.77 7.66
CA GLU A 185 -21.28 28.60 9.02
C GLU A 185 -22.73 28.07 8.99
N PRO A 186 -23.07 27.08 9.86
CA PRO A 186 -24.42 26.53 9.92
C PRO A 186 -25.39 27.53 10.56
N LYS A 187 -26.48 27.84 9.86
CA LYS A 187 -27.53 28.78 10.30
C LYS A 187 -28.69 28.10 11.05
N ASN A 188 -28.77 26.77 11.02
CA ASN A 188 -29.81 26.01 11.69
C ASN A 188 -29.31 24.62 12.13
N SER A 189 -30.13 23.90 12.91
CA SER A 189 -29.79 22.58 13.44
C SER A 189 -29.50 21.54 12.34
N LYS A 190 -30.26 21.56 11.24
CA LYS A 190 -30.03 20.65 10.10
C LYS A 190 -28.67 20.89 9.46
N GLN A 191 -28.30 22.16 9.24
CA GLN A 191 -26.99 22.53 8.72
C GLN A 191 -25.88 22.17 9.70
N ARG A 192 -26.10 22.30 11.01
CA ARG A 192 -25.14 21.88 12.04
C ARG A 192 -24.91 20.37 12.03
N ASN A 193 -25.97 19.57 11.91
CA ASN A 193 -25.84 18.11 11.77
C ASN A 193 -25.08 17.72 10.49
N ALA A 194 -25.40 18.37 9.36
CA ALA A 194 -24.65 18.17 8.12
C ALA A 194 -23.15 18.54 8.25
N THR A 195 -22.84 19.58 9.03
CA THR A 195 -21.46 19.95 9.38
C THR A 195 -20.79 18.86 10.21
N PHE A 196 -21.43 18.35 11.27
CA PHE A 196 -20.87 17.25 12.07
C PHE A 196 -20.63 15.98 11.23
N TYR A 197 -21.56 15.64 10.35
CA TYR A 197 -21.41 14.50 9.46
C TYR A 197 -20.21 14.67 8.52
N ARG A 198 -20.12 15.77 7.75
CA ARG A 198 -19.02 15.98 6.77
C ARG A 198 -17.65 16.05 7.46
N GLU A 199 -17.57 16.69 8.63
CA GLU A 199 -16.33 16.79 9.40
C GLU A 199 -15.92 15.42 9.95
N GLY A 200 -16.88 14.61 10.41
CA GLY A 200 -16.63 13.23 10.81
C GLY A 200 -16.08 12.37 9.67
N GLN A 201 -16.68 12.46 8.47
CA GLN A 201 -16.21 11.71 7.29
C GLN A 201 -14.77 12.08 6.89
N MET A 202 -14.45 13.38 6.94
CA MET A 202 -13.09 13.86 6.67
C MET A 202 -12.12 13.41 7.75
N TYR A 203 -12.49 13.55 9.02
CA TYR A 203 -11.67 13.13 10.16
C TYR A 203 -11.33 11.64 10.12
N ILE A 204 -12.32 10.77 9.87
CA ILE A 204 -12.11 9.32 9.71
C ILE A 204 -11.13 9.05 8.56
N SER A 205 -11.30 9.74 7.43
CA SER A 205 -10.46 9.56 6.25
C SER A 205 -9.01 10.00 6.51
N GLU A 206 -8.79 11.16 7.13
CA GLU A 206 -7.45 11.67 7.46
C GLU A 206 -6.74 10.77 8.48
N CYS A 207 -7.44 10.28 9.51
CA CYS A 207 -6.85 9.35 10.48
C CYS A 207 -6.50 8.00 9.85
N ALA A 208 -7.35 7.47 8.97
CA ALA A 208 -7.09 6.22 8.27
C ALA A 208 -5.91 6.36 7.28
N ILE A 209 -5.77 7.51 6.60
CA ILE A 209 -4.58 7.81 5.80
C ILE A 209 -3.32 7.80 6.67
N ALA A 210 -3.35 8.40 7.87
CA ALA A 210 -2.20 8.43 8.75
C ALA A 210 -1.71 7.02 9.14
N ILE A 211 -2.64 6.12 9.49
CA ILE A 211 -2.32 4.73 9.84
C ILE A 211 -1.81 3.93 8.62
N ALA A 212 -2.43 4.09 7.45
CA ALA A 212 -1.98 3.45 6.22
C ALA A 212 -0.60 3.96 5.79
N GLU A 213 -0.37 5.27 5.89
CA GLU A 213 0.91 5.90 5.57
C GLU A 213 2.01 5.42 6.51
N TRP A 214 1.74 5.30 7.81
CA TRP A 214 2.72 4.72 8.75
C TRP A 214 3.17 3.32 8.32
N THR A 215 2.23 2.47 7.91
CA THR A 215 2.53 1.12 7.41
C THR A 215 3.39 1.16 6.15
N LEU A 216 3.06 2.06 5.21
CA LEU A 216 3.84 2.25 3.98
C LEU A 216 5.23 2.85 4.23
N GLN A 217 5.38 3.74 5.21
CA GLN A 217 6.69 4.30 5.57
C GLN A 217 7.59 3.23 6.17
N ARG A 218 7.06 2.31 6.98
CA ARG A 218 7.82 1.13 7.43
C ARG A 218 8.29 0.28 6.25
N ALA A 219 7.42 0.06 5.27
CA ALA A 219 7.78 -0.67 4.06
C ALA A 219 8.90 0.03 3.26
N LYS A 220 9.00 1.36 3.28
CA LYS A 220 10.03 2.13 2.54
C LYS A 220 11.42 2.14 3.18
N SER A 221 11.53 1.65 4.41
CA SER A 221 12.65 2.02 5.28
C SER A 221 13.62 0.89 5.52
N VAL A 222 14.85 1.07 5.06
CA VAL A 222 15.88 0.03 4.97
C VAL A 222 16.69 -0.13 6.26
N GLU A 223 16.80 0.93 7.08
CA GLU A 223 17.82 1.03 8.14
C GLU A 223 17.28 1.02 9.58
N ILE A 224 15.97 1.14 9.79
CA ILE A 224 15.43 1.21 11.16
C ILE A 224 14.88 -0.16 11.54
N LEU A 225 15.66 -0.88 12.37
CA LEU A 225 15.20 -2.01 13.15
C LEU A 225 13.87 -1.63 13.82
N CYS A 226 12.89 -2.53 13.74
CA CYS A 226 11.51 -2.34 14.20
C CYS A 226 11.38 -2.16 15.73
N SER A 227 12.47 -1.87 16.44
CA SER A 227 12.55 -1.65 17.89
C SER A 227 12.36 -0.19 18.31
N ASP A 228 12.48 0.80 17.41
CA ASP A 228 12.30 2.22 17.74
C ASP A 228 11.02 2.81 17.11
N TYR A 229 9.87 2.37 17.63
CA TYR A 229 8.54 2.88 17.22
C TYR A 229 8.39 4.40 17.45
N SER A 230 9.15 4.97 18.38
CA SER A 230 9.16 6.40 18.73
C SER A 230 9.63 7.29 17.58
N SER A 231 10.75 6.94 16.93
CA SER A 231 11.30 7.75 15.83
C SER A 231 10.41 7.72 14.58
N TRP A 232 9.72 6.60 14.33
CA TRP A 232 8.71 6.47 13.27
C TRP A 232 7.45 7.28 13.52
N PHE A 233 6.98 7.24 14.78
CA PHE A 233 5.87 8.06 15.21
C PHE A 233 6.19 9.53 14.92
N ASP A 234 7.35 10.04 15.34
CA ASP A 234 7.73 11.44 15.11
C ASP A 234 7.75 11.86 13.63
N ILE A 235 8.10 10.98 12.69
CA ILE A 235 8.11 11.28 11.24
C ILE A 235 6.68 11.46 10.72
N VAL A 236 5.79 10.49 10.99
CA VAL A 236 4.39 10.58 10.57
C VAL A 236 3.67 11.72 11.29
N MET A 237 4.05 11.96 12.54
CA MET A 237 3.47 12.99 13.40
C MET A 237 3.87 14.41 13.00
N LYS A 238 5.10 14.63 12.53
CA LYS A 238 5.51 15.90 11.91
C LYS A 238 4.73 16.20 10.62
N ALA A 239 4.25 15.16 9.93
CA ALA A 239 3.40 15.31 8.75
C ALA A 239 1.92 15.56 9.10
N LEU A 240 1.51 15.34 10.36
CA LEU A 240 0.14 15.57 10.83
C LEU A 240 -0.05 17.02 11.30
N PRO A 241 -1.06 17.76 10.80
CA PRO A 241 -1.30 19.14 11.20
C PRO A 241 -1.84 19.26 12.63
N GLU A 242 -1.15 20.05 13.47
CA GLU A 242 -1.53 20.30 14.89
C GLU A 242 -2.97 20.83 15.05
N ARG A 243 -3.48 21.58 14.05
CA ARG A 243 -4.83 22.18 14.10
C ARG A 243 -5.97 21.16 14.03
N ARG A 244 -5.73 19.97 13.45
CA ARG A 244 -6.75 18.90 13.27
C ARG A 244 -6.52 17.73 14.21
N PHE A 245 -5.26 17.44 14.52
CA PHE A 245 -4.85 16.32 15.35
C PHE A 245 -4.45 16.80 16.74
N ASN A 246 -5.43 16.95 17.63
CA ASN A 246 -5.15 17.29 19.02
C ASN A 246 -4.42 16.16 19.76
N GLN A 247 -3.82 16.46 20.91
CA GLN A 247 -3.03 15.50 21.68
C GLN A 247 -3.76 14.18 21.99
N ARG A 248 -5.08 14.21 22.17
CA ARG A 248 -5.86 13.00 22.44
C ARG A 248 -5.89 12.06 21.22
N VAL A 249 -6.05 12.62 20.02
CA VAL A 249 -6.01 11.86 18.76
C VAL A 249 -4.61 11.28 18.55
N LEU A 250 -3.59 12.11 18.77
CA LEU A 250 -2.19 11.72 18.67
C LEU A 250 -1.84 10.54 19.59
N ASN A 251 -2.18 10.64 20.88
CA ASN A 251 -1.98 9.57 21.84
C ASN A 251 -2.73 8.30 21.45
N LYS A 252 -3.92 8.43 20.84
CA LYS A 252 -4.68 7.26 20.40
C LYS A 252 -4.02 6.58 19.20
N ILE A 253 -3.56 7.34 18.21
CA ILE A 253 -2.81 6.80 17.07
C ILE A 253 -1.54 6.10 17.57
N GLN A 254 -0.83 6.71 18.52
CA GLN A 254 0.35 6.12 19.14
C GLN A 254 0.03 4.78 19.82
N SER A 255 -1.03 4.75 20.65
CA SER A 255 -1.51 3.52 21.29
C SER A 255 -1.87 2.46 20.24
N LEU A 256 -2.57 2.82 19.16
CA LEU A 256 -2.90 1.83 18.12
C LEU A 256 -1.64 1.22 17.51
N ILE A 257 -0.66 2.06 17.13
CA ILE A 257 0.61 1.64 16.54
C ILE A 257 1.41 0.74 17.48
N THR A 258 1.47 1.07 18.76
CA THR A 258 2.25 0.32 19.75
C THR A 258 1.55 -0.95 20.20
N ASP A 259 0.23 -0.90 20.38
CA ASP A 259 -0.55 -1.98 21.00
C ASP A 259 -0.94 -3.07 19.98
N HIS A 260 -0.97 -2.75 18.67
CA HIS A 260 -1.42 -3.67 17.62
C HIS A 260 -0.27 -4.01 16.66
N PRO A 261 0.00 -5.31 16.40
CA PRO A 261 0.96 -5.68 15.36
C PRO A 261 0.46 -5.23 13.98
N SER A 262 1.37 -4.86 13.08
CA SER A 262 1.02 -4.59 11.69
C SER A 262 0.83 -5.90 10.92
N SER A 263 -0.04 -5.87 9.91
CA SER A 263 -0.19 -6.95 8.93
C SER A 263 1.08 -7.09 8.07
N LEU A 264 1.85 -6.01 7.94
CA LEU A 264 3.20 -6.03 7.37
C LEU A 264 4.20 -6.46 8.45
N LYS A 265 4.71 -7.69 8.30
CA LYS A 265 5.65 -8.31 9.26
C LYS A 265 7.04 -7.69 9.25
N HIS A 266 7.52 -7.21 8.11
CA HIS A 266 8.88 -6.71 7.92
C HIS A 266 8.89 -5.30 7.33
N GLY A 267 9.84 -4.47 7.78
CA GLY A 267 10.13 -3.19 7.15
C GLY A 267 10.97 -3.34 5.87
N GLY A 268 11.14 -2.23 5.14
CA GLY A 268 12.14 -2.12 4.07
C GLY A 268 11.92 -3.05 2.87
N GLU A 269 10.66 -3.22 2.45
CA GLU A 269 10.27 -3.97 1.24
C GLU A 269 10.08 -3.10 -0.02
N LEU A 270 10.06 -1.77 0.11
CA LEU A 270 9.83 -0.82 -0.97
C LEU A 270 11.03 0.11 -1.19
N PHE A 271 11.54 0.17 -2.42
CA PHE A 271 12.76 0.91 -2.75
C PHE A 271 12.51 1.92 -3.86
N TYR A 272 12.86 3.19 -3.62
CA TYR A 272 12.70 4.27 -4.60
C TYR A 272 14.00 4.51 -5.40
N GLY A 273 13.90 4.56 -6.73
CA GLY A 273 15.01 4.94 -7.61
C GLY A 273 16.30 4.18 -7.32
N ASP A 274 17.39 4.92 -7.10
CA ASP A 274 18.72 4.38 -6.85
C ASP A 274 18.86 3.71 -5.48
N ALA A 275 17.89 3.84 -4.56
CA ALA A 275 17.91 3.19 -3.26
C ALA A 275 17.94 1.65 -3.36
N VAL A 276 17.53 1.07 -4.48
CA VAL A 276 17.70 -0.37 -4.75
C VAL A 276 19.16 -0.81 -4.62
N SER A 277 20.11 0.07 -4.94
CA SER A 277 21.55 -0.21 -4.79
C SER A 277 21.99 -0.44 -3.34
N GLN A 278 21.21 0.02 -2.35
CA GLN A 278 21.50 -0.22 -0.93
C GLN A 278 21.32 -1.69 -0.54
N THR A 279 20.58 -2.47 -1.33
CA THR A 279 20.40 -3.91 -1.12
C THR A 279 21.57 -4.76 -1.62
N LEU A 280 22.52 -4.16 -2.35
CA LEU A 280 23.71 -4.84 -2.85
C LEU A 280 24.83 -4.89 -1.80
N THR A 281 25.74 -5.85 -1.94
CA THR A 281 26.97 -5.87 -1.11
C THR A 281 27.85 -4.67 -1.42
N ARG A 282 28.76 -4.33 -0.49
CA ARG A 282 29.72 -3.21 -0.66
C ARG A 282 30.50 -3.30 -1.97
N THR A 283 30.84 -4.52 -2.38
CA THR A 283 31.60 -4.82 -3.61
C THR A 283 30.84 -4.47 -4.88
N ALA A 284 29.50 -4.63 -4.89
CA ALA A 284 28.67 -4.42 -6.08
C ALA A 284 27.97 -3.06 -6.12
N LYS A 285 27.76 -2.43 -4.96
CA LYS A 285 26.97 -1.19 -4.81
C LYS A 285 27.49 -0.01 -5.64
N GLU A 286 28.76 0.38 -5.46
CA GLU A 286 29.33 1.53 -6.17
C GLU A 286 29.54 1.27 -7.66
N PRO A 287 30.06 0.10 -8.09
CA PRO A 287 30.09 -0.26 -9.51
C PRO A 287 28.71 -0.21 -10.18
N PHE A 288 27.66 -0.66 -9.50
CA PHE A 288 26.29 -0.59 -10.00
C PHE A 288 25.82 0.85 -10.19
N ARG A 289 26.02 1.71 -9.17
CA ARG A 289 25.68 3.13 -9.25
C ARG A 289 26.42 3.85 -10.37
N ALA A 290 27.71 3.57 -10.54
CA ALA A 290 28.52 4.13 -11.62
C ALA A 290 28.02 3.69 -13.00
N CYS A 291 27.65 2.42 -13.16
CA CYS A 291 27.07 1.88 -14.38
C CYS A 291 25.73 2.58 -14.71
N VAL A 292 24.79 2.62 -13.76
CA VAL A 292 23.49 3.29 -13.96
C VAL A 292 23.68 4.75 -14.35
N ARG A 293 24.54 5.49 -13.63
CA ARG A 293 24.82 6.91 -13.93
C ARG A 293 25.38 7.08 -15.34
N GLY A 294 26.37 6.28 -15.73
CA GLY A 294 26.94 6.35 -17.08
C GLY A 294 25.91 6.04 -18.17
N ILE A 295 24.98 5.11 -17.91
CA ILE A 295 23.89 4.80 -18.84
C ILE A 295 22.91 5.98 -18.94
N LEU A 296 22.49 6.56 -17.82
CA LEU A 296 21.60 7.72 -17.81
C LEU A 296 22.23 8.93 -18.49
N GLU A 297 23.51 9.21 -18.24
CA GLU A 297 24.29 10.27 -18.91
C GLU A 297 24.39 10.04 -20.43
N ALA A 298 24.61 8.80 -20.86
CA ALA A 298 24.68 8.46 -22.29
C ALA A 298 23.32 8.56 -23.01
N MET A 299 22.22 8.50 -22.27
CA MET A 299 20.87 8.70 -22.81
C MET A 299 20.41 10.17 -22.78
N GLY A 300 21.01 11.00 -21.94
CA GLY A 300 20.65 12.41 -21.84
C GLY A 300 20.84 13.12 -23.18
N ASP A 301 19.75 13.62 -23.77
CA ASP A 301 19.80 14.55 -24.90
C ASP A 301 20.54 15.82 -24.44
N PRO A 302 21.42 16.45 -25.25
CA PRO A 302 21.99 17.78 -24.96
C PRO A 302 20.97 18.90 -24.62
N LYS A 303 19.66 18.64 -24.73
CA LYS A 303 18.56 19.55 -24.37
C LYS A 303 17.89 19.30 -23.02
N GLY A 304 18.26 18.24 -22.28
CA GLY A 304 17.86 18.06 -20.88
C GLY A 304 16.39 17.64 -20.65
N ASP A 305 16.23 16.36 -20.30
CA ASP A 305 15.37 15.81 -19.23
C ASP A 305 14.70 14.50 -19.67
N ILE A 306 15.21 13.40 -19.10
CA ILE A 306 14.50 12.12 -19.10
C ILE A 306 13.38 12.26 -18.06
N PRO A 307 12.11 11.95 -18.38
CA PRO A 307 11.05 12.00 -17.38
C PRO A 307 11.40 11.11 -16.18
N THR A 308 11.37 11.66 -14.97
CA THR A 308 11.72 10.94 -13.72
C THR A 308 11.02 9.57 -13.58
N PRO A 309 9.73 9.39 -13.96
CA PRO A 309 9.10 8.07 -13.92
C PRO A 309 9.77 7.03 -14.84
N PHE A 310 10.21 7.46 -16.02
CA PHE A 310 10.92 6.60 -16.96
C PHE A 310 12.32 6.25 -16.44
N GLU A 311 13.03 7.25 -15.92
CA GLU A 311 14.35 7.07 -15.29
C GLU A 311 14.27 6.03 -14.17
N THR A 312 13.37 6.21 -13.21
CA THR A 312 13.17 5.28 -12.09
C THR A 312 12.87 3.86 -12.57
N LYS A 313 11.96 3.70 -13.54
CA LYS A 313 11.62 2.39 -14.10
C LYS A 313 12.80 1.74 -14.82
N LEU A 314 13.63 2.52 -15.50
CA LEU A 314 14.83 2.02 -16.14
C LEU A 314 15.88 1.58 -15.11
N VAL A 315 16.07 2.34 -14.03
CA VAL A 315 16.97 1.95 -12.92
C VAL A 315 16.58 0.57 -12.38
N TYR A 316 15.28 0.33 -12.15
CA TYR A 316 14.78 -0.97 -11.71
C TYR A 316 15.00 -2.08 -12.75
N THR A 317 14.80 -1.77 -14.02
CA THR A 317 15.03 -2.71 -15.12
C THR A 317 16.50 -3.15 -15.18
N ILE A 318 17.43 -2.20 -15.09
CA ILE A 318 18.87 -2.47 -15.05
C ILE A 318 19.23 -3.26 -13.78
N PHE A 319 18.65 -2.90 -12.64
CA PHE A 319 18.86 -3.60 -11.37
C PHE A 319 18.44 -5.07 -11.43
N ILE A 320 17.26 -5.36 -11.97
CA ILE A 320 16.76 -6.74 -12.13
C ILE A 320 17.65 -7.54 -13.10
N CYS A 321 18.02 -6.95 -14.24
CA CYS A 321 18.97 -7.58 -15.17
C CYS A 321 20.31 -7.91 -14.49
N PHE A 322 20.86 -6.96 -13.71
CA PHE A 322 22.10 -7.16 -12.98
C PHE A 322 21.98 -8.29 -11.96
N CYS A 323 20.91 -8.30 -11.16
CA CYS A 323 20.68 -9.32 -10.16
C CYS A 323 20.48 -10.72 -10.79
N ALA A 324 19.74 -10.82 -11.89
CA ALA A 324 19.58 -12.06 -12.64
C ALA A 324 20.93 -12.57 -13.18
N ALA A 325 21.77 -11.69 -13.72
CA ALA A 325 23.10 -12.05 -14.21
C ALA A 325 24.04 -12.48 -13.07
N ALA A 326 24.05 -11.75 -11.95
CA ALA A 326 24.87 -12.08 -10.80
C ALA A 326 24.45 -13.43 -10.18
N TYR A 327 23.15 -13.69 -10.05
CA TYR A 327 22.62 -14.94 -9.51
C TYR A 327 23.09 -16.17 -10.31
N ARG A 328 23.07 -16.09 -11.64
CA ARG A 328 23.48 -17.21 -12.50
C ARG A 328 24.98 -17.47 -12.54
N ASN A 329 25.80 -16.47 -12.22
CA ASN A 329 27.24 -16.65 -12.12
C ASN A 329 27.67 -17.28 -10.79
N ILE A 330 26.89 -17.07 -9.72
CA ILE A 330 27.14 -17.68 -8.41
C ILE A 330 27.02 -19.21 -8.49
N ASP A 331 26.06 -19.71 -9.28
CA ASP A 331 25.79 -21.14 -9.48
C ASP A 331 26.93 -21.89 -10.21
N GLN A 332 27.90 -21.17 -10.79
CA GLN A 332 29.00 -21.76 -11.57
C GLN A 332 30.35 -21.80 -10.84
N ASN A 333 30.56 -21.09 -9.72
CA ASN A 333 31.92 -20.89 -9.18
C ASN A 333 32.13 -20.99 -7.65
N GLU A 334 31.12 -21.20 -6.80
CA GLU A 334 31.37 -21.26 -5.34
C GLU A 334 30.66 -22.42 -4.62
N ASN A 335 31.46 -23.20 -3.86
CA ASN A 335 30.94 -24.03 -2.77
C ASN A 335 30.35 -23.10 -1.69
N PRO A 336 29.20 -23.45 -1.08
CA PRO A 336 28.50 -22.61 -0.13
C PRO A 336 29.14 -22.68 1.26
N SER A 337 30.32 -22.07 1.44
CA SER A 337 30.95 -21.92 2.76
C SER A 337 31.35 -20.46 3.07
N ASP A 338 30.56 -19.87 3.97
CA ASP A 338 30.94 -19.03 5.12
C ASP A 338 31.42 -17.57 5.01
N ASP A 339 31.26 -16.86 3.89
CA ASP A 339 31.46 -15.39 3.93
C ASP A 339 30.37 -14.62 3.16
N GLU A 340 29.27 -14.26 3.85
CA GLU A 340 28.18 -13.44 3.30
C GLU A 340 28.66 -12.11 2.70
N ASN A 341 29.85 -11.65 3.10
CA ASN A 341 30.46 -10.40 2.62
C ASN A 341 31.27 -10.54 1.31
N ARG A 342 31.53 -11.75 0.81
CA ARG A 342 32.27 -11.95 -0.45
C ARG A 342 31.37 -12.08 -1.68
N GLY A 343 30.11 -12.47 -1.50
CA GLY A 343 29.15 -12.63 -2.60
C GLY A 343 28.72 -11.30 -3.25
N ILE A 344 28.32 -11.36 -4.52
CA ILE A 344 27.78 -10.20 -5.26
C ILE A 344 26.37 -9.85 -4.77
N LEU A 345 25.56 -10.88 -4.47
CA LEU A 345 24.19 -10.75 -4.00
C LEU A 345 24.04 -11.26 -2.56
N PRO A 346 23.47 -10.46 -1.64
CA PRO A 346 23.08 -10.95 -0.32
C PRO A 346 22.02 -12.06 -0.40
N ALA A 347 21.85 -12.81 0.70
CA ALA A 347 20.87 -13.90 0.79
C ALA A 347 19.45 -13.48 0.36
N ARG A 348 18.99 -12.30 0.83
CA ARG A 348 17.67 -11.74 0.47
C ARG A 348 17.50 -11.56 -1.04
N LEU A 349 18.49 -10.98 -1.72
CA LEU A 349 18.43 -10.80 -3.18
C LEU A 349 18.54 -12.13 -3.93
N ARG A 350 19.36 -13.08 -3.46
CA ARG A 350 19.43 -14.42 -4.06
C ARG A 350 18.08 -15.13 -4.03
N GLN A 351 17.40 -15.10 -2.89
CA GLN A 351 16.05 -15.66 -2.74
C GLN A 351 15.04 -14.94 -3.63
N TRP A 352 15.10 -13.60 -3.68
CA TRP A 352 14.18 -12.81 -4.50
C TRP A 352 14.37 -13.07 -6.00
N VAL A 353 15.62 -13.13 -6.48
CA VAL A 353 15.89 -13.43 -7.90
C VAL A 353 15.47 -14.84 -8.27
N ALA A 354 15.72 -15.84 -7.41
CA ALA A 354 15.23 -17.20 -7.62
C ALA A 354 13.70 -17.23 -7.75
N PHE A 355 13.01 -16.53 -6.84
CA PHE A 355 11.56 -16.37 -6.88
C PHE A 355 11.07 -15.68 -8.16
N LEU A 356 11.77 -14.63 -8.63
CA LEU A 356 11.42 -13.96 -9.89
C LEU A 356 11.57 -14.91 -11.10
N ILE A 357 12.67 -15.66 -11.19
CA ILE A 357 12.91 -16.58 -12.31
C ILE A 357 11.87 -17.71 -12.34
N GLU A 358 11.41 -18.16 -11.18
CA GLU A 358 10.35 -19.18 -11.06
C GLU A 358 9.00 -18.67 -11.59
N HIS A 359 8.64 -17.41 -11.32
CA HIS A 359 7.33 -16.84 -11.65
C HIS A 359 7.29 -16.10 -13.00
N TYR A 360 8.44 -15.66 -13.49
CA TYR A 360 8.59 -14.91 -14.74
C TYR A 360 9.56 -15.66 -15.66
N PRO A 361 9.04 -16.52 -16.58
CA PRO A 361 9.87 -17.33 -17.45
C PRO A 361 10.91 -16.50 -18.20
N GLU A 362 12.08 -17.08 -18.39
CA GLU A 362 13.17 -16.43 -19.11
C GLU A 362 12.75 -16.03 -20.53
N PRO A 363 13.27 -14.90 -21.03
CA PRO A 363 12.94 -14.48 -22.38
C PRO A 363 13.58 -15.46 -23.40
N PRO A 364 12.90 -15.70 -24.54
CA PRO A 364 13.43 -16.58 -25.59
C PRO A 364 14.77 -16.05 -26.11
N GLN A 365 15.64 -16.95 -26.57
CA GLN A 365 17.00 -16.60 -27.02
C GLN A 365 17.11 -16.45 -28.54
N ASP A 366 16.18 -17.06 -29.26
CA ASP A 366 16.13 -17.23 -30.70
C ASP A 366 15.20 -16.23 -31.39
N VAL A 367 14.14 -15.79 -30.70
CA VAL A 367 13.13 -14.87 -31.23
C VAL A 367 13.21 -13.50 -30.54
N ARG A 368 13.05 -12.43 -31.32
CA ARG A 368 12.88 -11.08 -30.75
C ARG A 368 11.55 -11.05 -30.00
N TRP A 369 11.62 -10.81 -28.71
CA TRP A 369 10.44 -10.56 -27.91
C TRP A 369 10.09 -9.08 -28.00
N VAL A 370 8.79 -8.76 -28.02
CA VAL A 370 8.27 -7.40 -28.22
C VAL A 370 7.26 -7.12 -27.12
N LEU A 371 7.32 -5.92 -26.55
CA LEU A 371 6.33 -5.48 -25.56
C LEU A 371 5.04 -5.02 -26.27
N GLU A 372 3.90 -5.18 -25.60
CA GLU A 372 2.62 -4.66 -26.08
C GLU A 372 2.56 -3.11 -26.03
N ASP A 373 3.43 -2.49 -25.23
CA ASP A 373 3.53 -1.03 -25.08
C ASP A 373 4.52 -0.46 -26.10
N ASP A 374 3.99 0.14 -27.17
CA ASP A 374 4.77 0.71 -28.28
C ASP A 374 5.75 1.81 -27.83
N ASP A 375 5.41 2.59 -26.82
CA ASP A 375 6.25 3.70 -26.37
C ASP A 375 7.39 3.20 -25.47
N ALA A 376 7.11 2.21 -24.62
CA ALA A 376 8.16 1.49 -23.91
C ALA A 376 9.10 0.76 -24.89
N GLU A 377 8.56 0.12 -25.93
CA GLU A 377 9.33 -0.60 -26.95
C GLU A 377 10.27 0.35 -27.71
N LYS A 378 9.79 1.51 -28.19
CA LYS A 378 10.63 2.53 -28.85
C LYS A 378 11.77 3.02 -27.94
N SER A 379 11.46 3.19 -26.66
CA SER A 379 12.43 3.66 -25.67
C SER A 379 13.52 2.61 -25.42
N LEU A 380 13.13 1.35 -25.21
CA LEU A 380 14.07 0.23 -25.04
C LEU A 380 14.91 -0.03 -26.30
N ASP A 381 14.34 0.10 -27.50
CA ASP A 381 15.08 0.00 -28.76
C ASP A 381 16.14 1.10 -28.91
N SER A 382 15.85 2.31 -28.44
CA SER A 382 16.79 3.42 -28.43
C SER A 382 17.95 3.14 -27.46
N ILE A 383 17.64 2.60 -26.29
CA ILE A 383 18.62 2.16 -25.29
C ILE A 383 19.51 1.04 -25.83
N GLU A 384 18.92 0.04 -26.49
CA GLU A 384 19.68 -1.07 -27.10
C GLU A 384 20.66 -0.57 -28.16
N LYS A 385 20.28 0.43 -28.96
CA LYS A 385 21.19 1.09 -29.93
C LYS A 385 22.34 1.80 -29.24
N ILE A 386 22.08 2.49 -28.12
CA ILE A 386 23.12 3.14 -27.31
C ILE A 386 24.09 2.08 -26.77
N PHE A 387 23.59 0.98 -26.19
CA PHE A 387 24.45 -0.10 -25.70
C PHE A 387 25.30 -0.72 -26.81
N LYS A 388 24.74 -0.99 -27.99
CA LYS A 388 25.50 -1.50 -29.14
C LYS A 388 26.60 -0.53 -29.59
N LYS A 389 26.33 0.78 -29.59
CA LYS A 389 27.31 1.82 -29.97
C LYS A 389 28.43 1.94 -28.93
N THR A 390 28.07 2.04 -27.65
CA THR A 390 29.00 2.17 -26.52
C THR A 390 29.90 0.95 -26.36
N ARG A 391 29.35 -0.26 -26.52
CA ARG A 391 30.10 -1.52 -26.45
C ARG A 391 31.17 -1.62 -27.54
N ARG A 392 30.85 -1.21 -28.77
CA ARG A 392 31.81 -1.21 -29.89
C ARG A 392 33.01 -0.30 -29.65
N LEU A 393 32.83 0.73 -28.83
CA LEU A 393 33.86 1.73 -28.56
C LEU A 393 34.76 1.37 -27.35
N LYS A 394 34.54 0.22 -26.67
CA LYS A 394 35.31 -0.24 -25.48
C LYS A 394 35.50 0.83 -24.38
N TYR A 395 34.59 1.80 -24.27
CA TYR A 395 34.63 2.75 -23.16
C TYR A 395 34.14 2.05 -21.89
N GLY A 396 34.78 2.35 -20.75
CA GLY A 396 34.54 1.76 -19.42
C GLY A 396 33.17 2.05 -18.79
N LEU A 397 32.11 2.13 -19.59
CA LEU A 397 30.72 2.29 -19.16
C LEU A 397 30.15 1.06 -18.43
N PHE A 398 30.85 -0.08 -18.46
CA PHE A 398 30.40 -1.33 -17.84
C PHE A 398 31.36 -1.80 -16.74
N PRO A 399 31.55 -1.03 -15.65
CA PRO A 399 32.35 -1.47 -14.50
C PRO A 399 31.76 -2.71 -13.83
N LEU A 400 30.58 -3.20 -14.23
CA LEU A 400 29.98 -4.42 -13.70
C LEU A 400 30.50 -5.71 -14.35
N GLU A 401 31.16 -5.65 -15.51
CA GLU A 401 31.53 -6.85 -16.28
C GLU A 401 32.50 -7.78 -15.54
N TYR A 402 33.38 -7.23 -14.67
CA TYR A 402 34.27 -8.04 -13.85
C TYR A 402 33.55 -8.81 -12.73
N LEU A 403 32.36 -8.35 -12.31
CA LEU A 403 31.57 -8.98 -11.25
C LEU A 403 30.75 -10.14 -11.81
N ILE A 404 30.09 -9.94 -12.95
CA ILE A 404 29.18 -10.93 -13.57
C ILE A 404 29.89 -11.80 -14.63
N ASN A 405 31.22 -11.88 -14.54
CA ASN A 405 32.16 -12.69 -15.31
C ASN A 405 31.69 -13.12 -16.71
N SER A 406 31.36 -12.14 -17.56
CA SER A 406 30.91 -12.30 -18.95
C SER A 406 29.85 -13.40 -19.14
N TRP A 407 28.62 -13.19 -18.65
CA TRP A 407 27.45 -13.95 -19.08
C TRP A 407 26.98 -13.49 -20.48
N LYS A 408 27.11 -14.23 -21.59
CA LYS A 408 28.31 -14.75 -22.29
C LYS A 408 28.50 -14.00 -23.62
N VAL A 409 29.76 -13.96 -24.09
CA VAL A 409 30.40 -13.22 -25.21
C VAL A 409 29.61 -13.05 -26.53
N VAL A 410 28.50 -13.76 -26.74
CA VAL A 410 27.62 -13.65 -27.92
C VAL A 410 26.61 -12.50 -27.72
N ASP A 411 26.48 -11.59 -28.70
CA ASP A 411 25.63 -10.38 -28.63
C ASP A 411 24.18 -10.60 -28.13
N ARG A 412 23.63 -11.81 -28.30
CA ARG A 412 22.25 -12.17 -27.88
C ARG A 412 22.11 -12.66 -26.44
N MET A 413 23.20 -13.04 -25.78
CA MET A 413 23.22 -13.58 -24.42
C MET A 413 23.74 -12.58 -23.37
N TYR A 414 23.90 -11.32 -23.78
CA TYR A 414 24.30 -10.25 -22.87
C TYR A 414 23.18 -9.96 -21.87
N TRP A 415 23.56 -9.69 -20.62
CA TRP A 415 22.62 -9.40 -19.53
C TRP A 415 21.78 -8.14 -19.72
N LEU A 416 22.22 -7.18 -20.55
CA LEU A 416 21.41 -6.04 -21.04
C LEU A 416 21.00 -6.19 -22.51
N SER A 417 20.93 -7.42 -23.03
CA SER A 417 20.37 -7.62 -24.37
C SER A 417 18.89 -7.19 -24.41
N GLY A 418 18.38 -6.89 -25.61
CA GLY A 418 17.02 -6.40 -25.77
C GLY A 418 15.95 -7.29 -25.12
N ASN A 419 16.10 -8.61 -25.21
CA ASN A 419 15.14 -9.55 -24.63
C ASN A 419 15.19 -9.56 -23.09
N TRP A 420 16.38 -9.47 -22.50
CA TRP A 420 16.56 -9.36 -21.04
C TRP A 420 16.04 -8.02 -20.49
N MET A 421 16.26 -6.92 -21.21
CA MET A 421 15.70 -5.62 -20.84
C MET A 421 14.17 -5.62 -20.86
N ARG A 422 13.56 -6.25 -21.88
CA ARG A 422 12.09 -6.40 -21.95
C ARG A 422 11.55 -7.29 -20.83
N TRP A 423 12.28 -8.36 -20.48
CA TRP A 423 11.95 -9.23 -19.35
C TRP A 423 11.92 -8.46 -18.03
N ALA A 424 13.01 -7.77 -17.72
CA ALA A 424 13.11 -6.97 -16.51
C ALA A 424 12.13 -5.80 -16.51
N TRP A 425 11.77 -5.24 -17.66
CA TRP A 425 10.76 -4.18 -17.77
C TRP A 425 9.36 -4.66 -17.40
N LEU A 426 8.97 -5.87 -17.84
CA LEU A 426 7.69 -6.47 -17.45
C LEU A 426 7.66 -6.81 -15.97
N ILE A 427 8.74 -7.37 -15.43
CA ILE A 427 8.84 -7.62 -13.98
C ILE A 427 8.75 -6.31 -13.22
N THR A 428 9.45 -5.27 -13.66
CA THR A 428 9.37 -3.94 -13.03
C THR A 428 7.92 -3.45 -13.00
N ARG A 429 7.16 -3.61 -14.09
CA ARG A 429 5.74 -3.25 -14.09
C ARG A 429 4.95 -4.04 -13.05
N ASP A 430 5.14 -5.34 -12.95
CA ASP A 430 4.33 -6.21 -12.09
C ASP A 430 4.78 -6.18 -10.61
N GLU A 431 6.04 -5.85 -10.33
CA GLU A 431 6.68 -5.78 -9.01
C GLU A 431 6.83 -4.35 -8.46
N THR A 432 6.30 -3.34 -9.14
CA THR A 432 6.28 -1.98 -8.60
C THR A 432 4.97 -1.67 -7.88
N VAL A 433 5.05 -0.72 -6.97
CA VAL A 433 3.93 -0.18 -6.19
C VAL A 433 3.92 1.33 -6.34
N ASP A 434 2.83 1.88 -6.90
CA ASP A 434 2.65 3.32 -7.09
C ASP A 434 1.94 3.95 -5.89
N LEU A 435 2.62 4.84 -5.18
CA LEU A 435 2.12 5.47 -3.95
C LEU A 435 2.07 6.99 -4.09
N ALA A 436 1.03 7.60 -3.52
CA ALA A 436 0.96 9.05 -3.42
C ALA A 436 2.08 9.58 -2.50
N ARG A 437 2.80 10.61 -2.94
CA ARG A 437 3.86 11.26 -2.16
C ARG A 437 3.20 12.23 -1.17
N SER A 438 3.48 12.03 0.12
CA SER A 438 3.02 12.87 1.24
C SER A 438 1.52 13.23 1.17
N PRO A 439 0.61 12.23 1.18
CA PRO A 439 -0.82 12.42 0.93
C PRO A 439 -1.48 13.42 1.90
N LEU A 440 -1.13 13.40 3.18
CA LEU A 440 -1.70 14.32 4.18
C LEU A 440 -1.27 15.76 3.94
N SER A 441 0.01 15.99 3.63
CA SER A 441 0.53 17.32 3.29
C SER A 441 -0.16 17.87 2.03
N PHE A 442 -0.37 17.02 1.01
CA PHE A 442 -1.09 17.41 -0.19
C PHE A 442 -2.53 17.88 0.10
N LEU A 443 -3.23 17.21 1.02
CA LEU A 443 -4.60 17.58 1.42
C LEU A 443 -4.70 18.90 2.20
N MET A 444 -3.60 19.36 2.80
CA MET A 444 -3.56 20.63 3.52
C MET A 444 -3.42 21.83 2.59
N ASP A 445 -2.57 21.70 1.57
CA ASP A 445 -2.39 22.75 0.55
C ASP A 445 -3.69 23.11 -0.18
N VAL A 446 -4.66 22.19 -0.20
CA VAL A 446 -5.97 22.40 -0.83
C VAL A 446 -6.74 23.55 -0.17
N GLU A 447 -6.44 23.86 1.10
CA GLU A 447 -7.10 24.97 1.82
C GLU A 447 -6.68 26.34 1.27
N SER A 448 -5.49 26.43 0.66
CA SER A 448 -4.96 27.63 0.03
C SER A 448 -5.15 27.67 -1.48
N VAL A 449 -5.03 26.53 -2.18
CA VAL A 449 -5.17 26.42 -3.65
C VAL A 449 -6.02 25.21 -4.02
N PRO A 450 -7.11 25.35 -4.80
CA PRO A 450 -7.89 24.19 -5.26
C PRO A 450 -7.01 23.19 -6.03
N ARG A 451 -7.03 21.92 -5.63
CA ARG A 451 -6.31 20.83 -6.32
C ARG A 451 -7.22 19.67 -6.66
N THR A 452 -6.86 18.93 -7.70
CA THR A 452 -7.49 17.67 -8.09
C THR A 452 -6.60 16.48 -7.75
N LEU A 453 -7.17 15.28 -7.66
CA LEU A 453 -6.40 14.07 -7.34
C LEU A 453 -5.31 13.78 -8.38
N ASP A 454 -5.55 14.10 -9.66
CA ASP A 454 -4.59 13.89 -10.76
C ASP A 454 -3.32 14.74 -10.62
N GLN A 455 -3.34 15.77 -9.78
CA GLN A 455 -2.19 16.61 -9.46
C GLN A 455 -1.38 16.06 -8.27
N ALA A 456 -1.84 14.99 -7.61
CA ALA A 456 -1.12 14.39 -6.51
C ALA A 456 0.16 13.72 -7.05
N PRO A 457 1.35 14.09 -6.54
CA PRO A 457 2.59 13.43 -6.95
C PRO A 457 2.54 11.94 -6.60
N VAL A 458 2.99 11.10 -7.53
CA VAL A 458 3.04 9.63 -7.36
C VAL A 458 4.47 9.17 -7.56
N ASP A 459 4.93 8.34 -6.63
CA ASP A 459 6.23 7.68 -6.69
C ASP A 459 6.03 6.18 -6.90
N SER A 460 6.78 5.61 -7.83
CA SER A 460 6.85 4.18 -8.06
C SER A 460 7.97 3.58 -7.23
N TYR A 461 7.69 2.52 -6.48
CA TYR A 461 8.66 1.81 -5.64
C TYR A 461 8.82 0.38 -6.12
N LEU A 462 10.04 -0.11 -6.24
CA LEU A 462 10.31 -1.52 -6.51
C LEU A 462 10.11 -2.34 -5.23
N TYR A 463 9.33 -3.42 -5.32
CA TYR A 463 9.11 -4.35 -4.23
C TYR A 463 10.19 -5.43 -4.18
N ILE A 464 10.80 -5.61 -3.02
CA ILE A 464 11.74 -6.69 -2.72
C ILE A 464 11.29 -7.30 -1.38
N PRO A 465 10.75 -8.53 -1.34
CA PRO A 465 10.23 -9.15 -0.12
C PRO A 465 11.31 -9.47 0.91
N HIS A 466 10.91 -9.63 2.16
CA HIS A 466 11.69 -10.28 3.21
C HIS A 466 11.23 -11.75 3.41
N ASP A 467 12.08 -12.64 3.96
CA ASP A 467 11.61 -13.99 4.32
C ASP A 467 10.59 -13.87 5.47
N PRO A 468 9.34 -14.34 5.32
CA PRO A 468 8.32 -14.25 6.36
C PRO A 468 8.64 -15.05 7.64
N ARG A 469 9.67 -15.91 7.61
CA ARG A 469 10.16 -16.70 8.75
C ARG A 469 11.34 -16.05 9.48
N SER A 470 11.98 -15.03 8.89
CA SER A 470 13.04 -14.28 9.59
C SER A 470 12.36 -13.31 10.55
N VAL A 471 11.99 -13.77 11.74
CA VAL A 471 11.36 -12.91 12.76
C VAL A 471 12.30 -11.76 13.09
N GLU A 472 11.83 -10.52 12.94
CA GLU A 472 12.50 -9.37 13.55
C GLU A 472 12.43 -9.59 15.07
N ALA A 473 13.58 -9.82 15.71
CA ALA A 473 13.64 -9.88 17.17
C ALA A 473 13.08 -8.55 17.71
N LYS A 474 11.98 -8.64 18.47
CA LYS A 474 11.35 -7.49 19.11
C LYS A 474 12.26 -6.81 20.12
#